data_AF-E4SER9-F1
#
_entry.id   AF-E4SER9-F1
#
_cell.length_a   1.000
_cell.length_b   1.000
_cell.length_c   1.000
_cell.angle_alpha   90.00
_cell.angle_beta   90.00
_cell.angle_gamma   90.00
#
_symmetry.space_group_name_H-M   'P 1'
#
loop_
_entity.id
_entity.type
_entity.pdbx_description
1 polymer ?
#
loop_
_entity_poly.entity_id
_entity_poly.type
_entity_poly.pdbx_seq_one_letter_code
_entity_poly.pdbx_strand_id
1 'polypeptide(L)'
;MRKLLSFLLILSLLLSFAFPVAQAGTITQKVQAAINKIDYITAGEFVTSLLLGANVKPNGIADYWSKAVSMGLIPGEVKQDKPLTRAQASYIVWKLINAVPELKNKNIPVSVRRVPPTEAFMRGICFFGGPGGYENEFGYVPGYDLDEFIQGYQLLILEYKYADGSTTFKYVWDRYKGISLAPGTYKSIDEPFFKMLAEFKKKYPDKVVYAPRPWQKGWLFAMDVVRDTKGIPATIDASVHSSIDYARQILTKDNNVVSKFTKLGYPITRRDIAQINYGYYFEKKGTTLKGYYGYYDIKEHPYFNMYFEDFLVNYPRKYPTDHTRFAYYCKDYYKIPQLYREPMLRLADLGIITPDQSALYIGVYYFNAGKTLTRAEAVQMIARVFDKSKRDVLDEVSVKMYRYWIPQNEVGTGKYVNYDSQANKFVSIFNADEMSGGVTTAQKQATFRIEEPKSLGLAKTMVRNYPNNYYIWFLLCRNTQVGFTYSASFRCDNVITETLMYDEAGMTGLVEWDKNKAINYIPVAYRDEFKKDVNTYTAKYLTSKNMFLVKQYGDVYVCYNCWIDRKTIQYQIYPSKPQISGATFFTAKPNPNHKQ
;
A
#
# COMPACT_ATOMS: atom_id res chain seq x y z
N MET A 1 -0.26 18.51 -24.27
CA MET A 1 0.79 17.56 -24.70
C MET A 1 1.82 18.15 -25.65
N ARG A 2 1.49 18.59 -26.89
CA ARG A 2 2.49 19.08 -27.87
C ARG A 2 3.51 20.09 -27.29
N LYS A 3 3.08 21.17 -26.63
CA LYS A 3 3.99 22.16 -25.99
C LYS A 3 4.93 21.57 -24.90
N LEU A 4 4.52 20.50 -24.19
CA LEU A 4 5.32 19.83 -23.17
C LEU A 4 6.35 18.88 -23.79
N LEU A 5 5.97 18.19 -24.88
CA LEU A 5 6.90 17.45 -25.73
C LEU A 5 7.94 18.38 -26.33
N SER A 6 7.53 19.53 -26.89
CA SER A 6 8.46 20.57 -27.35
C SER A 6 9.39 21.05 -26.24
N PHE A 7 8.90 21.29 -25.02
CA PHE A 7 9.75 21.69 -23.89
C PHE A 7 10.76 20.59 -23.51
N LEU A 8 10.37 19.32 -23.46
CA LEU A 8 11.30 18.21 -23.20
C LEU A 8 12.31 18.01 -24.33
N LEU A 9 11.89 18.22 -25.59
CA LEU A 9 12.74 18.11 -26.77
C LEU A 9 13.75 19.27 -26.81
N ILE A 10 13.30 20.49 -26.50
CA ILE A 10 14.14 21.69 -26.33
C ILE A 10 15.08 21.54 -25.13
N LEU A 11 14.64 20.98 -24.01
CA LEU A 11 15.50 20.70 -22.86
C LEU A 11 16.56 19.64 -23.23
N SER A 12 16.19 18.58 -23.97
CA SER A 12 17.18 17.61 -24.47
C SER A 12 18.13 18.21 -25.53
N LEU A 13 17.66 19.13 -26.37
CA LEU A 13 18.47 19.84 -27.35
C LEU A 13 19.48 20.76 -26.65
N LEU A 14 19.01 21.64 -25.76
CA LEU A 14 19.85 22.55 -24.97
C LEU A 14 20.87 21.81 -24.10
N LEU A 15 20.55 20.60 -23.62
CA LEU A 15 21.50 19.74 -22.90
C LEU A 15 22.44 18.96 -23.84
N SER A 16 22.15 18.86 -25.15
CA SER A 16 23.01 18.21 -26.14
C SER A 16 23.94 19.17 -26.90
N PHE A 17 23.62 20.46 -26.97
CA PHE A 17 24.46 21.48 -27.64
C PHE A 17 25.70 21.93 -26.84
N ALA A 18 26.03 21.26 -25.73
CA ALA A 18 27.21 21.54 -24.91
C ALA A 18 28.54 20.95 -25.47
N PHE A 19 28.52 20.33 -26.66
CA PHE A 19 29.71 19.80 -27.32
C PHE A 19 29.84 20.33 -28.77
N PRO A 20 31.04 20.74 -29.22
CA PRO A 20 31.27 21.04 -30.62
C PRO A 20 31.24 19.75 -31.45
N VAL A 21 30.49 19.77 -32.55
CA VAL A 21 30.42 18.65 -33.50
C VAL A 21 31.77 18.49 -34.20
N ALA A 22 32.47 17.41 -33.92
CA ALA A 22 33.71 17.02 -34.60
C ALA A 22 33.48 15.73 -35.40
N GLN A 23 34.01 15.70 -36.63
CA GLN A 23 33.74 14.65 -37.62
C GLN A 23 34.15 13.25 -37.17
N ALA A 24 33.42 12.24 -37.67
CA ALA A 24 33.71 10.83 -37.45
C ALA A 24 35.06 10.44 -38.07
N GLY A 25 35.89 9.71 -37.31
CA GLY A 25 37.15 9.14 -37.81
C GLY A 25 38.14 8.67 -36.74
N THR A 26 38.27 9.40 -35.63
CA THR A 26 39.26 9.12 -34.56
C THR A 26 38.62 8.99 -33.16
N ILE A 27 37.32 8.73 -33.15
CA ILE A 27 36.45 8.60 -31.97
C ILE A 27 36.49 7.16 -31.45
N THR A 28 37.54 6.79 -30.70
CA THR A 28 37.52 5.49 -29.98
C THR A 28 38.27 5.52 -28.65
N GLN A 29 39.49 6.07 -28.56
CA GLN A 29 40.19 6.16 -27.25
C GLN A 29 39.86 7.45 -26.48
N LYS A 30 39.90 8.63 -27.12
CA LYS A 30 39.55 9.89 -26.45
C LYS A 30 38.07 9.98 -26.04
N VAL A 31 37.18 9.32 -26.79
CA VAL A 31 35.75 9.28 -26.44
C VAL A 31 35.47 8.26 -25.33
N GLN A 32 36.17 7.12 -25.27
CA GLN A 32 36.08 6.23 -24.10
C GLN A 32 36.56 6.93 -22.81
N ALA A 33 37.59 7.78 -22.91
CA ALA A 33 38.05 8.60 -21.79
C ALA A 33 37.07 9.73 -21.42
N ALA A 34 36.35 10.32 -22.39
CA ALA A 34 35.33 11.34 -22.14
C ALA A 34 34.03 10.76 -21.55
N ILE A 35 33.60 9.58 -21.99
CA ILE A 35 32.44 8.84 -21.46
C ILE A 35 32.62 8.49 -19.96
N ASN A 36 33.87 8.35 -19.50
CA ASN A 36 34.19 8.04 -18.10
C ASN A 36 34.15 9.25 -17.15
N LYS A 37 33.89 10.48 -17.63
CA LYS A 37 33.74 11.65 -16.76
C LYS A 37 32.28 11.81 -16.36
N ILE A 38 31.98 11.61 -15.08
CA ILE A 38 30.64 11.85 -14.53
C ILE A 38 30.29 13.34 -14.75
N ASP A 39 29.27 13.59 -15.56
CA ASP A 39 28.77 14.92 -15.84
C ASP A 39 27.82 15.39 -14.72
N TYR A 40 28.20 16.49 -14.07
CA TYR A 40 27.49 17.09 -12.95
C TYR A 40 26.86 18.40 -13.40
N ILE A 41 25.60 18.64 -13.01
CA ILE A 41 24.94 19.91 -13.29
C ILE A 41 25.45 21.01 -12.33
N THR A 42 25.68 22.22 -12.84
CA THR A 42 25.94 23.38 -12.00
C THR A 42 24.65 23.92 -11.36
N ALA A 43 24.78 24.66 -10.26
CA ALA A 43 23.64 25.30 -9.62
C ALA A 43 22.90 26.27 -10.57
N GLY A 44 23.63 27.01 -11.39
CA GLY A 44 23.07 27.94 -12.39
C GLY A 44 22.21 27.24 -13.44
N GLU A 45 22.70 26.15 -14.05
CA GLU A 45 21.93 25.36 -15.02
C GLU A 45 20.66 24.74 -14.41
N PHE A 46 20.78 24.19 -13.19
CA PHE A 46 19.67 23.57 -12.48
C PHE A 46 18.56 24.57 -12.15
N VAL A 47 18.93 25.71 -11.59
CA VAL A 47 18.01 26.82 -11.25
C VAL A 47 17.36 27.40 -12.50
N THR A 48 18.13 27.62 -13.56
CA THR A 48 17.62 28.11 -14.85
C THR A 48 16.57 27.17 -15.43
N SER A 49 16.85 25.86 -15.44
CA SER A 49 15.93 24.83 -15.93
C SER A 49 14.63 24.78 -15.12
N LEU A 50 14.72 24.93 -13.80
CA LEU A 50 13.57 24.98 -12.90
C LEU A 50 12.71 26.24 -13.12
N LEU A 51 13.31 27.43 -13.18
CA LEU A 51 12.57 28.67 -13.36
C LEU A 51 11.91 28.77 -14.75
N LEU A 52 12.61 28.30 -15.80
CA LEU A 52 12.05 28.14 -17.15
C LEU A 52 10.84 27.19 -17.14
N GLY A 53 10.98 26.00 -16.55
CA GLY A 53 9.87 25.04 -16.46
C GLY A 53 8.68 25.55 -15.64
N ALA A 54 8.92 26.43 -14.67
CA ALA A 54 7.90 27.11 -13.88
C ALA A 54 7.30 28.36 -14.56
N ASN A 55 7.77 28.75 -15.76
CA ASN A 55 7.42 29.99 -16.45
C ASN A 55 7.68 31.28 -15.64
N VAL A 56 8.64 31.25 -14.71
CA VAL A 56 9.03 32.42 -13.91
C VAL A 56 9.85 33.37 -14.78
N LYS A 57 9.48 34.65 -14.84
CA LYS A 57 10.25 35.67 -15.58
C LYS A 57 11.60 35.96 -14.89
N PRO A 58 12.73 36.00 -15.62
CA PRO A 58 14.04 36.42 -15.09
C PRO A 58 14.04 37.92 -14.74
N ASN A 59 15.05 38.39 -14.00
CA ASN A 59 15.19 39.81 -13.65
C ASN A 59 15.77 40.68 -14.80
N GLY A 60 16.35 40.03 -15.82
CA GLY A 60 16.90 40.66 -17.02
C GLY A 60 16.94 39.66 -18.17
N ILE A 61 17.74 39.93 -19.22
CA ILE A 61 17.92 38.99 -20.34
C ILE A 61 18.59 37.70 -19.82
N ALA A 62 17.82 36.61 -19.75
CA ALA A 62 18.24 35.29 -19.25
C ALA A 62 18.83 35.23 -17.82
N ASP A 63 18.74 36.30 -17.02
CA ASP A 63 19.22 36.30 -15.63
C ASP A 63 18.23 35.60 -14.68
N TYR A 64 18.32 34.27 -14.70
CA TYR A 64 17.61 33.37 -13.80
C TYR A 64 18.30 33.19 -12.44
N TRP A 65 19.61 33.45 -12.35
CA TRP A 65 20.34 33.28 -11.10
C TRP A 65 19.98 34.38 -10.09
N SER A 66 20.12 35.66 -10.49
CA SER A 66 19.71 36.78 -9.62
C SER A 66 18.22 36.73 -9.32
N LYS A 67 17.41 36.21 -10.26
CA LYS A 67 15.99 35.95 -10.00
C LYS A 67 15.79 34.98 -8.84
N ALA A 68 16.45 33.82 -8.87
CA ALA A 68 16.34 32.84 -7.80
C ALA A 68 16.87 33.35 -6.44
N VAL A 69 17.93 34.16 -6.45
CA VAL A 69 18.44 34.85 -5.25
C VAL A 69 17.39 35.82 -4.69
N SER A 70 16.79 36.68 -5.53
CA SER A 70 15.71 37.60 -5.11
C SER A 70 14.44 36.89 -4.61
N MET A 71 14.23 35.63 -5.02
CA MET A 71 13.14 34.78 -4.55
C MET A 71 13.50 33.95 -3.30
N GLY A 72 14.71 34.10 -2.75
CA GLY A 72 15.17 33.37 -1.56
C GLY A 72 15.31 31.86 -1.76
N LEU A 73 15.52 31.41 -3.00
CA LEU A 73 15.60 29.97 -3.34
C LEU A 73 16.98 29.35 -3.03
N ILE A 74 18.03 30.17 -3.05
CA ILE A 74 19.43 29.72 -3.01
C ILE A 74 19.96 29.74 -1.56
N PRO A 75 20.47 28.62 -1.01
CA PRO A 75 21.22 28.62 0.25
C PRO A 75 22.50 29.46 0.14
N GLY A 76 22.90 30.13 1.21
CA GLY A 76 24.03 31.08 1.19
C GLY A 76 25.39 30.47 0.83
N GLU A 77 25.57 29.16 1.03
CA GLU A 77 26.79 28.43 0.65
C GLU A 77 26.84 27.99 -0.83
N VAL A 78 25.73 28.09 -1.57
CA VAL A 78 25.62 27.61 -2.95
C VAL A 78 26.09 28.66 -3.95
N LYS A 79 27.01 28.28 -4.84
CA LYS A 79 27.59 29.14 -5.87
C LYS A 79 27.12 28.71 -7.27
N GLN A 80 26.84 29.68 -8.14
CA GLN A 80 26.25 29.48 -9.47
C GLN A 80 27.02 28.47 -10.34
N ASP A 81 28.35 28.55 -10.31
CA ASP A 81 29.28 27.80 -11.15
C ASP A 81 29.68 26.43 -10.56
N LYS A 82 29.13 26.05 -9.39
CA LYS A 82 29.49 24.81 -8.69
C LYS A 82 28.41 23.74 -8.80
N PRO A 83 28.79 22.44 -8.81
CA PRO A 83 27.84 21.35 -8.71
C PRO A 83 26.98 21.40 -7.43
N LEU A 84 25.74 20.93 -7.53
CA LEU A 84 24.84 20.78 -6.38
C LEU A 84 24.95 19.41 -5.74
N THR A 85 24.88 19.37 -4.41
CA THR A 85 24.50 18.15 -3.67
C THR A 85 22.99 17.89 -3.76
N ARG A 86 22.58 16.64 -3.57
CA ARG A 86 21.16 16.24 -3.51
C ARG A 86 20.38 17.02 -2.45
N ALA A 87 21.00 17.33 -1.31
CA ALA A 87 20.42 18.17 -0.26
C ALA A 87 20.15 19.62 -0.72
N GLN A 88 21.16 20.28 -1.32
CA GLN A 88 21.03 21.65 -1.82
C GLN A 88 19.97 21.78 -2.91
N ALA A 89 19.95 20.86 -3.88
CA ALA A 89 18.91 20.82 -4.90
C ALA A 89 17.52 20.57 -4.30
N SER A 90 17.41 19.72 -3.27
CA SER A 90 16.13 19.47 -2.59
C SER A 90 15.60 20.73 -1.90
N TYR A 91 16.47 21.52 -1.27
CA TYR A 91 16.08 22.83 -0.72
C TYR A 91 15.59 23.79 -1.80
N ILE A 92 16.36 23.96 -2.89
CA ILE A 92 16.00 24.87 -4.00
C ILE A 92 14.63 24.48 -4.59
N VAL A 93 14.41 23.19 -4.85
CA VAL A 93 13.14 22.68 -5.37
C VAL A 93 11.99 22.88 -4.37
N TRP A 94 12.18 22.60 -3.08
CA TRP A 94 11.14 22.78 -2.07
C TRP A 94 10.76 24.26 -1.88
N LYS A 95 11.75 25.16 -1.86
CA LYS A 95 11.52 26.61 -1.84
C LYS A 95 10.76 27.07 -3.08
N LEU A 96 11.15 26.60 -4.27
CA LEU A 96 10.48 26.96 -5.53
C LEU A 96 9.01 26.51 -5.56
N ILE A 97 8.72 25.27 -5.14
CA ILE A 97 7.36 24.74 -5.07
C ILE A 97 6.48 25.61 -4.16
N ASN A 98 7.03 26.17 -3.08
CA ASN A 98 6.26 27.03 -2.16
C ASN A 98 6.17 28.49 -2.63
N ALA A 99 7.15 28.98 -3.39
CA ALA A 99 7.21 30.35 -3.90
C ALA A 99 6.35 30.57 -5.17
N VAL A 100 6.09 29.52 -5.95
CA VAL A 100 5.31 29.60 -7.20
C VAL A 100 3.92 28.98 -6.97
N PRO A 101 2.82 29.77 -6.98
CA PRO A 101 1.47 29.30 -6.66
C PRO A 101 1.00 28.11 -7.51
N GLU A 102 1.33 28.10 -8.80
CA GLU A 102 0.97 27.03 -9.74
C GLU A 102 1.64 25.71 -9.35
N LEU A 103 2.88 25.76 -8.87
CA LEU A 103 3.59 24.58 -8.37
C LEU A 103 3.07 24.15 -7.00
N LYS A 104 2.76 25.09 -6.11
CA LYS A 104 2.16 24.80 -4.81
C LYS A 104 0.82 24.07 -4.97
N ASN A 105 -0.10 24.66 -5.72
CA ASN A 105 -1.44 24.15 -5.99
C ASN A 105 -1.43 22.79 -6.67
N LYS A 106 -0.48 22.58 -7.61
CA LYS A 106 -0.30 21.30 -8.30
C LYS A 106 0.25 20.21 -7.37
N ASN A 107 1.25 20.54 -6.54
CA ASN A 107 2.08 19.54 -5.88
C ASN A 107 1.65 19.23 -4.45
N ILE A 108 1.17 20.21 -3.71
CA ILE A 108 0.86 20.10 -2.29
C ILE A 108 -0.67 19.95 -2.14
N PRO A 109 -1.16 18.93 -1.42
CA PRO A 109 -2.59 18.81 -1.12
C PRO A 109 -3.04 19.96 -0.21
N VAL A 110 -4.25 20.50 -0.44
CA VAL A 110 -4.87 21.49 0.43
C VAL A 110 -5.41 20.86 1.72
N SER A 111 -5.72 19.56 1.70
CA SER A 111 -5.99 18.78 2.91
C SER A 111 -5.64 17.30 2.72
N VAL A 112 -5.25 16.66 3.83
CA VAL A 112 -5.04 15.21 3.93
C VAL A 112 -5.83 14.72 5.14
N ARG A 113 -6.67 13.69 4.96
CA ARG A 113 -7.53 13.16 6.03
C ARG A 113 -7.50 11.63 6.03
N ARG A 114 -7.54 11.04 7.23
CA ARG A 114 -7.83 9.61 7.40
C ARG A 114 -9.34 9.39 7.21
N VAL A 115 -9.71 8.57 6.23
CA VAL A 115 -11.10 8.16 5.99
C VAL A 115 -11.35 6.88 6.79
N PRO A 116 -12.34 6.84 7.70
CA PRO A 116 -12.72 5.61 8.37
C PRO A 116 -13.22 4.58 7.34
N PRO A 117 -12.84 3.29 7.43
CA PRO A 117 -13.32 2.20 6.57
C PRO A 117 -14.84 2.19 6.35
N THR A 118 -15.66 2.49 7.37
CA THR A 118 -17.13 2.57 7.18
C THR A 118 -17.55 3.73 6.26
N GLU A 119 -16.91 4.90 6.38
CA GLU A 119 -17.12 6.03 5.47
C GLU A 119 -16.59 5.71 4.07
N ALA A 120 -15.45 5.02 3.98
CA ALA A 120 -14.86 4.61 2.72
C ALA A 120 -15.76 3.65 1.95
N PHE A 121 -16.40 2.69 2.63
CA PHE A 121 -17.43 1.83 2.05
C PHE A 121 -18.65 2.64 1.59
N MET A 122 -19.19 3.48 2.46
CA MET A 122 -20.37 4.31 2.17
C MET A 122 -20.16 5.30 1.01
N ARG A 123 -18.92 5.74 0.78
CA ARG A 123 -18.53 6.62 -0.34
C ARG A 123 -18.07 5.87 -1.59
N GLY A 124 -18.12 4.54 -1.59
CA GLY A 124 -17.67 3.71 -2.72
C GLY A 124 -16.17 3.80 -2.99
N ILE A 125 -15.34 4.02 -1.97
CA ILE A 125 -13.87 4.06 -2.07
C ILE A 125 -13.27 2.65 -1.96
N CYS A 126 -13.77 1.82 -1.04
CA CYS A 126 -13.42 0.40 -0.93
C CYS A 126 -14.49 -0.38 -0.17
N PHE A 127 -14.64 -1.66 -0.48
CA PHE A 127 -15.40 -2.60 0.34
C PHE A 127 -14.53 -3.09 1.50
N PHE A 128 -15.07 -3.00 2.72
CA PHE A 128 -14.57 -3.64 3.93
C PHE A 128 -15.72 -4.54 4.43
N GLY A 129 -15.43 -5.78 4.85
CA GLY A 129 -16.47 -6.75 5.23
C GLY A 129 -17.33 -6.31 6.42
N GLY A 130 -18.53 -6.88 6.55
CA GLY A 130 -19.41 -6.75 7.72
C GLY A 130 -19.18 -7.87 8.76
N PRO A 131 -19.89 -7.88 9.90
CA PRO A 131 -19.94 -9.01 10.83
C PRO A 131 -21.00 -10.05 10.41
N GLY A 132 -20.79 -11.36 10.67
CA GLY A 132 -21.70 -12.41 10.19
C GLY A 132 -21.39 -13.85 10.65
N GLY A 133 -22.47 -14.65 10.75
CA GLY A 133 -22.55 -16.11 10.98
C GLY A 133 -23.90 -16.66 10.47
N TYR A 134 -24.06 -17.85 9.86
CA TYR A 134 -23.19 -19.04 9.70
C TYR A 134 -23.65 -19.93 8.50
N GLU A 135 -22.94 -21.00 8.13
CA GLU A 135 -23.30 -21.94 7.02
C GLU A 135 -24.26 -23.09 7.44
N ASN A 136 -24.89 -23.88 6.54
CA ASN A 136 -24.21 -25.03 5.91
C ASN A 136 -24.41 -25.29 4.40
N GLU A 137 -25.45 -24.81 3.69
CA GLU A 137 -25.68 -25.29 2.29
C GLU A 137 -25.88 -24.24 1.17
N PHE A 138 -26.49 -23.07 1.41
CA PHE A 138 -26.68 -22.06 0.35
C PHE A 138 -26.74 -20.61 0.88
N GLY A 139 -25.77 -19.79 0.51
CA GLY A 139 -25.73 -18.33 0.76
C GLY A 139 -25.43 -17.91 2.19
N TYR A 140 -24.29 -17.24 2.40
CA TYR A 140 -23.76 -16.74 3.67
C TYR A 140 -22.74 -15.64 3.39
N VAL A 141 -22.77 -14.52 4.14
CA VAL A 141 -21.67 -13.54 4.14
C VAL A 141 -20.75 -13.91 5.32
N PRO A 142 -19.52 -14.39 5.09
CA PRO A 142 -18.59 -14.58 6.19
C PRO A 142 -18.16 -13.20 6.67
N GLY A 143 -18.57 -12.85 7.89
CA GLY A 143 -18.09 -11.63 8.52
C GLY A 143 -16.82 -11.87 9.31
N TYR A 144 -16.12 -10.77 9.60
CA TYR A 144 -14.95 -10.82 10.48
C TYR A 144 -15.39 -10.81 11.95
N ASP A 145 -14.60 -11.46 12.81
CA ASP A 145 -14.70 -11.26 14.26
C ASP A 145 -14.20 -9.87 14.70
N LEU A 146 -14.51 -9.49 15.94
CA LEU A 146 -14.20 -8.16 16.44
C LEU A 146 -12.70 -7.82 16.43
N ASP A 147 -11.84 -8.78 16.79
CA ASP A 147 -10.38 -8.61 16.77
C ASP A 147 -9.82 -8.60 15.33
N GLU A 148 -10.37 -9.40 14.42
CA GLU A 148 -10.06 -9.37 12.99
C GLU A 148 -10.45 -8.01 12.35
N PHE A 149 -11.60 -7.46 12.74
CA PHE A 149 -12.00 -6.09 12.42
C PHE A 149 -10.94 -5.12 12.91
N ILE A 150 -10.65 -5.09 14.21
CA ILE A 150 -9.65 -4.21 14.83
C ILE A 150 -8.30 -4.33 14.11
N GLN A 151 -7.89 -5.55 13.76
CA GLN A 151 -6.68 -5.83 12.97
C GLN A 151 -6.73 -5.15 11.60
N GLY A 152 -7.85 -5.23 10.87
CA GLY A 152 -8.01 -4.63 9.55
C GLY A 152 -7.93 -3.10 9.54
N TYR A 153 -8.18 -2.41 10.66
CA TYR A 153 -7.94 -0.96 10.81
C TYR A 153 -6.44 -0.57 10.83
N GLN A 154 -5.53 -1.55 10.70
CA GLN A 154 -4.14 -1.30 10.31
C GLN A 154 -4.00 -0.86 8.84
N LEU A 155 -5.01 -1.11 7.99
CA LEU A 155 -5.13 -0.44 6.69
C LEU A 155 -5.82 0.92 6.87
N LEU A 156 -5.04 1.99 6.86
CA LEU A 156 -5.55 3.36 6.81
C LEU A 156 -5.86 3.77 5.37
N ILE A 157 -6.89 4.60 5.20
CA ILE A 157 -7.24 5.18 3.91
C ILE A 157 -6.98 6.68 4.00
N LEU A 158 -6.02 7.19 3.24
CA LEU A 158 -5.68 8.61 3.21
C LEU A 158 -6.32 9.28 1.99
N GLU A 159 -7.23 10.22 2.24
CA GLU A 159 -7.83 11.12 1.26
C GLU A 159 -6.98 12.39 1.12
N TYR A 160 -6.42 12.60 -0.07
CA TYR A 160 -5.66 13.80 -0.45
C TYR A 160 -6.50 14.66 -1.37
N LYS A 161 -6.81 15.90 -0.98
CA LYS A 161 -7.51 16.88 -1.83
C LYS A 161 -6.53 17.93 -2.33
N TYR A 162 -6.61 18.31 -3.60
CA TYR A 162 -5.76 19.32 -4.24
C TYR A 162 -6.55 20.60 -4.56
N ALA A 163 -5.83 21.70 -4.83
CA ALA A 163 -6.43 23.01 -5.09
C ALA A 163 -7.24 23.08 -6.39
N ASP A 164 -7.04 22.13 -7.32
CA ASP A 164 -7.82 21.96 -8.55
C ASP A 164 -9.12 21.15 -8.34
N GLY A 165 -9.46 20.81 -7.09
CA GLY A 165 -10.60 19.98 -6.72
C GLY A 165 -10.38 18.47 -6.90
N SER A 166 -9.25 18.05 -7.48
CA SER A 166 -8.96 16.62 -7.63
C SER A 166 -8.73 15.96 -6.27
N THR A 167 -9.13 14.69 -6.16
CA THR A 167 -8.96 13.86 -4.96
C THR A 167 -8.25 12.57 -5.31
N THR A 168 -7.28 12.16 -4.49
CA THR A 168 -6.63 10.85 -4.62
C THR A 168 -6.66 10.10 -3.28
N PHE A 169 -6.79 8.78 -3.36
CA PHE A 169 -6.78 7.89 -2.20
C PHE A 169 -5.50 7.06 -2.18
N LYS A 170 -4.93 6.85 -0.98
CA LYS A 170 -3.81 5.92 -0.75
C LYS A 170 -4.18 4.96 0.37
N TYR A 171 -3.90 3.67 0.17
CA TYR A 171 -4.15 2.61 1.15
C TYR A 171 -2.86 2.35 1.92
N VAL A 172 -2.77 2.83 3.15
CA VAL A 172 -1.55 2.79 3.97
C VAL A 172 -1.62 1.62 4.92
N TRP A 173 -0.73 0.63 4.73
CA TRP A 173 -0.53 -0.45 5.69
C TRP A 173 0.47 -0.01 6.76
N ASP A 174 -0.06 0.40 7.90
CA ASP A 174 0.68 0.97 9.02
C ASP A 174 0.13 0.40 10.33
N ARG A 175 0.97 -0.36 11.01
CA ARG A 175 0.59 -1.13 12.19
C ARG A 175 0.50 -0.26 13.44
N TYR A 176 -0.32 -0.68 14.38
CA TYR A 176 -0.40 -0.04 15.68
C TYR A 176 0.92 -0.12 16.45
N LYS A 177 1.25 0.97 17.15
CA LYS A 177 2.48 1.09 17.91
C LYS A 177 2.52 0.05 19.03
N GLY A 178 3.60 -0.73 19.10
CA GLY A 178 3.79 -1.74 20.15
C GLY A 178 3.14 -3.09 19.87
N ILE A 179 2.40 -3.25 18.77
CA ILE A 179 2.01 -4.58 18.28
C ILE A 179 3.18 -5.17 17.50
N SER A 180 3.67 -6.36 17.89
CA SER A 180 4.66 -7.15 17.11
C SER A 180 4.04 -8.45 16.61
N LEU A 181 4.47 -8.95 15.45
CA LEU A 181 4.10 -10.29 14.95
C LEU A 181 5.27 -11.29 15.05
N ALA A 182 6.33 -10.93 15.80
CA ALA A 182 7.47 -11.81 16.01
C ALA A 182 7.04 -13.08 16.80
N PRO A 183 7.66 -14.24 16.52
CA PRO A 183 7.32 -15.49 17.19
C PRO A 183 7.53 -15.38 18.71
N GLY A 184 6.55 -15.83 19.49
CA GLY A 184 6.60 -15.80 20.96
C GLY A 184 6.26 -14.45 21.62
N THR A 185 5.83 -13.43 20.85
CA THR A 185 5.44 -12.11 21.42
C THR A 185 4.19 -12.19 22.30
N TYR A 186 3.18 -12.94 21.87
CA TYR A 186 1.88 -13.07 22.55
C TYR A 186 1.52 -14.54 22.71
N LYS A 187 0.58 -14.85 23.63
CA LYS A 187 0.04 -16.21 23.74
C LYS A 187 -0.90 -16.54 22.56
N SER A 188 -1.60 -15.52 22.07
CA SER A 188 -2.49 -15.55 20.91
C SER A 188 -2.50 -14.16 20.26
N ILE A 189 -2.78 -14.07 18.96
CA ILE A 189 -2.57 -12.83 18.19
C ILE A 189 -3.65 -11.76 18.41
N ASP A 190 -4.80 -12.19 18.89
CA ASP A 190 -5.97 -11.42 19.27
C ASP A 190 -5.72 -10.58 20.54
N GLU A 191 -4.83 -11.05 21.43
CA GLU A 191 -4.43 -10.43 22.69
C GLU A 191 -4.12 -8.91 22.57
N PRO A 192 -3.26 -8.42 21.66
CA PRO A 192 -3.04 -6.98 21.45
C PRO A 192 -4.29 -6.23 20.93
N PHE A 193 -5.14 -6.87 20.13
CA PHE A 193 -6.36 -6.25 19.58
C PHE A 193 -7.43 -6.09 20.67
N PHE A 194 -7.65 -7.12 21.50
CA PHE A 194 -8.51 -7.04 22.68
C PHE A 194 -7.98 -6.06 23.74
N LYS A 195 -6.66 -5.89 23.88
CA LYS A 195 -6.08 -4.85 24.76
C LYS A 195 -6.47 -3.43 24.31
N MET A 196 -6.52 -3.14 23.01
CA MET A 196 -6.98 -1.82 22.51
C MET A 196 -8.47 -1.59 22.78
N LEU A 197 -9.31 -2.61 22.65
CA LEU A 197 -10.72 -2.53 23.05
C LEU A 197 -10.87 -2.27 24.55
N ALA A 198 -10.10 -2.97 25.39
CA ALA A 198 -10.08 -2.73 26.83
C ALA A 198 -9.58 -1.33 27.19
N GLU A 199 -8.57 -0.80 26.48
CA GLU A 199 -8.11 0.58 26.63
C GLU A 199 -9.22 1.59 26.27
N PHE A 200 -9.92 1.39 25.15
CA PHE A 200 -11.06 2.21 24.75
C PHE A 200 -12.15 2.22 25.83
N LYS A 201 -12.59 1.04 26.28
CA LYS A 201 -13.61 0.87 27.33
C LYS A 201 -13.21 1.54 28.65
N LYS A 202 -11.93 1.48 29.02
CA LYS A 202 -11.39 2.13 30.22
C LYS A 202 -11.32 3.67 30.09
N LYS A 203 -10.95 4.17 28.91
CA LYS A 203 -10.71 5.60 28.66
C LYS A 203 -11.98 6.38 28.32
N TYR A 204 -12.97 5.71 27.74
CA TYR A 204 -14.23 6.29 27.28
C TYR A 204 -15.43 5.37 27.62
N PRO A 205 -15.68 5.06 28.92
CA PRO A 205 -16.77 4.16 29.32
C PRO A 205 -18.15 4.67 28.89
N ASP A 206 -18.33 6.00 28.84
CA ASP A 206 -19.50 6.70 28.33
C ASP A 206 -19.74 6.51 26.81
N LYS A 207 -18.70 6.11 26.07
CA LYS A 207 -18.72 5.92 24.61
C LYS A 207 -18.80 4.46 24.19
N VAL A 208 -18.94 3.52 25.13
CA VAL A 208 -19.25 2.11 24.84
C VAL A 208 -20.76 1.99 24.58
N VAL A 209 -21.20 2.57 23.47
CA VAL A 209 -22.61 2.74 23.10
C VAL A 209 -22.85 2.42 21.63
N TYR A 210 -24.11 2.11 21.29
CA TYR A 210 -24.53 1.99 19.90
C TYR A 210 -24.61 3.39 19.28
N ALA A 211 -23.58 3.75 18.52
CA ALA A 211 -23.39 5.06 17.92
C ALA A 211 -22.86 4.91 16.48
N PRO A 212 -23.65 4.36 15.53
CA PRO A 212 -23.30 4.40 14.12
C PRO A 212 -23.27 5.85 13.62
N ARG A 213 -22.38 6.16 12.67
CA ARG A 213 -22.22 7.51 12.09
C ARG A 213 -23.52 8.00 11.46
N PRO A 214 -23.77 9.32 11.36
CA PRO A 214 -25.03 9.85 10.82
C PRO A 214 -25.42 9.30 9.43
N TRP A 215 -24.45 9.11 8.52
CA TRP A 215 -24.70 8.50 7.20
C TRP A 215 -24.87 6.97 7.26
N GLN A 216 -24.24 6.29 8.22
CA GLN A 216 -24.52 4.87 8.50
C GLN A 216 -25.90 4.67 9.13
N LYS A 217 -26.42 5.63 9.90
CA LYS A 217 -27.82 5.60 10.35
C LYS A 217 -28.74 5.57 9.13
N GLY A 218 -28.51 6.44 8.15
CA GLY A 218 -29.21 6.38 6.87
C GLY A 218 -29.19 4.98 6.23
N TRP A 219 -28.08 4.25 6.32
CA TRP A 219 -27.94 2.90 5.74
C TRP A 219 -28.57 1.77 6.58
N LEU A 220 -28.34 1.75 7.89
CA LEU A 220 -28.90 0.77 8.84
C LEU A 220 -30.42 0.93 9.04
N PHE A 221 -30.94 2.16 8.85
CA PHE A 221 -32.34 2.53 9.00
C PHE A 221 -33.07 2.84 7.66
N ALA A 222 -32.39 2.77 6.51
CA ALA A 222 -33.08 2.91 5.21
C ALA A 222 -33.98 1.71 4.87
N MET A 223 -33.83 0.58 5.56
CA MET A 223 -34.85 -0.47 5.56
C MET A 223 -35.95 -0.13 6.56
N ASP A 224 -36.86 0.76 6.16
CA ASP A 224 -38.18 0.75 6.76
C ASP A 224 -39.01 -0.30 6.01
N VAL A 225 -38.94 -1.55 6.51
CA VAL A 225 -39.66 -2.69 5.93
C VAL A 225 -41.16 -2.42 5.82
N VAL A 226 -41.72 -1.57 6.68
CA VAL A 226 -43.16 -1.24 6.71
C VAL A 226 -43.50 -0.21 5.63
N ARG A 227 -42.69 0.84 5.47
CA ARG A 227 -42.85 1.86 4.41
C ARG A 227 -42.50 1.32 3.02
N ASP A 228 -41.39 0.60 2.90
CA ASP A 228 -40.78 0.27 1.60
C ASP A 228 -41.41 -0.98 0.95
N THR A 229 -42.13 -1.81 1.70
CA THR A 229 -43.05 -2.81 1.12
C THR A 229 -44.35 -2.18 0.58
N LYS A 230 -44.54 -0.86 0.72
CA LYS A 230 -45.75 -0.10 0.30
C LYS A 230 -47.06 -0.70 0.83
N GLY A 231 -47.01 -1.40 1.96
CA GLY A 231 -48.18 -2.09 2.53
C GLY A 231 -48.72 -3.21 1.64
N ILE A 232 -47.92 -3.82 0.75
CA ILE A 232 -48.32 -5.03 0.01
C ILE A 232 -48.69 -6.12 1.03
N PRO A 233 -49.97 -6.54 1.12
CA PRO A 233 -50.33 -7.67 1.94
C PRO A 233 -49.77 -8.91 1.25
N ALA A 234 -48.93 -9.68 1.95
CA ALA A 234 -48.44 -10.94 1.43
C ALA A 234 -49.61 -11.91 1.29
N THR A 235 -50.13 -12.08 0.07
CA THR A 235 -51.22 -13.00 -0.20
C THR A 235 -50.71 -14.44 -0.21
N ILE A 236 -51.33 -15.24 0.66
CA ILE A 236 -51.41 -16.70 0.67
C ILE A 236 -50.17 -17.43 1.23
N ASP A 237 -50.39 -17.97 2.43
CA ASP A 237 -49.77 -19.16 3.04
C ASP A 237 -48.33 -19.13 3.59
N ALA A 238 -47.74 -17.93 3.78
CA ALA A 238 -46.58 -17.77 4.65
C ALA A 238 -46.77 -16.57 5.59
N SER A 239 -46.91 -16.83 6.89
CA SER A 239 -47.25 -15.84 7.92
C SER A 239 -46.15 -14.79 8.14
N VAL A 240 -46.24 -13.68 7.42
CA VAL A 240 -45.51 -12.43 7.72
C VAL A 240 -46.49 -11.42 8.27
N HIS A 241 -46.66 -11.40 9.59
CA HIS A 241 -47.55 -10.44 10.26
C HIS A 241 -46.81 -9.21 10.78
N SER A 242 -45.48 -9.17 10.62
CA SER A 242 -44.61 -8.13 11.13
C SER A 242 -43.27 -8.06 10.38
N SER A 243 -42.52 -6.96 10.57
CA SER A 243 -41.12 -6.84 10.15
C SER A 243 -40.20 -7.89 10.79
N ILE A 244 -40.62 -8.47 11.92
CA ILE A 244 -39.95 -9.54 12.67
C ILE A 244 -40.01 -10.85 11.87
N ASP A 245 -41.20 -11.21 11.39
CA ASP A 245 -41.41 -12.41 10.58
C ASP A 245 -40.74 -12.30 9.21
N TYR A 246 -40.67 -11.09 8.65
CA TYR A 246 -39.94 -10.82 7.41
C TYR A 246 -38.42 -11.05 7.55
N ALA A 247 -37.80 -10.49 8.60
CA ALA A 247 -36.38 -10.72 8.87
C ALA A 247 -36.11 -12.20 9.17
N ARG A 248 -37.02 -12.86 9.90
CA ARG A 248 -36.99 -14.31 10.15
C ARG A 248 -37.07 -15.13 8.85
N GLN A 249 -37.96 -14.79 7.90
CA GLN A 249 -38.08 -15.51 6.62
C GLN A 249 -36.87 -15.32 5.69
N ILE A 250 -36.22 -14.15 5.73
CA ILE A 250 -34.91 -13.94 5.05
C ILE A 250 -33.82 -14.81 5.68
N LEU A 251 -33.83 -14.98 7.01
CA LEU A 251 -32.90 -15.86 7.71
C LEU A 251 -33.17 -17.35 7.45
N THR A 252 -34.43 -17.77 7.31
CA THR A 252 -34.81 -19.18 7.06
C THR A 252 -34.81 -19.61 5.59
N LYS A 253 -34.35 -18.76 4.67
CA LYS A 253 -34.12 -19.08 3.25
C LYS A 253 -35.36 -19.46 2.42
N ASP A 254 -36.48 -18.75 2.56
CA ASP A 254 -37.57 -18.90 1.58
C ASP A 254 -37.16 -18.31 0.21
N ASN A 255 -36.87 -19.19 -0.75
CA ASN A 255 -36.51 -18.85 -2.13
C ASN A 255 -37.59 -18.01 -2.86
N ASN A 256 -38.87 -18.17 -2.50
CA ASN A 256 -39.95 -17.35 -3.07
C ASN A 256 -39.87 -15.91 -2.58
N VAL A 257 -39.51 -15.69 -1.31
CA VAL A 257 -39.32 -14.34 -0.75
C VAL A 257 -38.12 -13.67 -1.42
N VAL A 258 -36.96 -14.34 -1.47
CA VAL A 258 -35.75 -13.78 -2.09
C VAL A 258 -36.01 -13.35 -3.54
N SER A 259 -36.63 -14.22 -4.36
CA SER A 259 -36.90 -13.89 -5.77
C SER A 259 -37.91 -12.76 -5.97
N LYS A 260 -38.88 -12.58 -5.07
CA LYS A 260 -39.82 -11.44 -5.08
C LYS A 260 -39.10 -10.12 -4.84
N PHE A 261 -38.12 -10.08 -3.93
CA PHE A 261 -37.33 -8.87 -3.67
C PHE A 261 -36.34 -8.52 -4.78
N THR A 262 -35.74 -9.52 -5.45
CA THR A 262 -34.94 -9.29 -6.67
C THR A 262 -35.78 -8.64 -7.78
N LYS A 263 -37.02 -9.07 -7.97
CA LYS A 263 -37.96 -8.50 -8.96
C LYS A 263 -38.40 -7.06 -8.64
N LEU A 264 -38.31 -6.63 -7.39
CA LEU A 264 -38.60 -5.26 -6.95
C LEU A 264 -37.38 -4.31 -7.06
N GLY A 265 -36.25 -4.80 -7.58
CA GLY A 265 -35.04 -3.99 -7.77
C GLY A 265 -34.27 -3.68 -6.49
N TYR A 266 -34.51 -4.44 -5.41
CA TYR A 266 -33.85 -4.21 -4.12
C TYR A 266 -32.50 -4.95 -4.02
N PRO A 267 -31.47 -4.32 -3.42
CA PRO A 267 -30.13 -4.90 -3.33
C PRO A 267 -29.98 -5.95 -2.22
N ILE A 268 -29.02 -6.85 -2.42
CA ILE A 268 -28.89 -8.12 -1.67
C ILE A 268 -28.12 -7.98 -0.34
N THR A 269 -27.40 -6.88 -0.12
CA THR A 269 -26.64 -6.55 1.12
C THR A 269 -27.51 -6.32 2.37
N ARG A 270 -28.80 -6.65 2.28
CA ARG A 270 -29.83 -6.47 3.30
C ARG A 270 -29.87 -7.59 4.33
N ARG A 271 -29.25 -8.75 4.09
CA ARG A 271 -29.35 -9.92 4.98
C ARG A 271 -28.68 -9.67 6.33
N ASP A 272 -27.43 -9.19 6.33
CA ASP A 272 -26.70 -8.89 7.57
C ASP A 272 -27.37 -7.75 8.33
N ILE A 273 -27.81 -6.69 7.63
CA ILE A 273 -28.53 -5.55 8.21
C ILE A 273 -29.86 -6.01 8.82
N ALA A 274 -30.60 -6.89 8.15
CA ALA A 274 -31.83 -7.47 8.68
C ALA A 274 -31.56 -8.35 9.92
N GLN A 275 -30.47 -9.12 9.93
CA GLN A 275 -30.06 -9.93 11.08
C GLN A 275 -29.63 -9.07 12.28
N ILE A 276 -28.86 -8.01 12.05
CA ILE A 276 -28.47 -7.02 13.07
C ILE A 276 -29.70 -6.32 13.63
N ASN A 277 -30.60 -5.84 12.77
CA ASN A 277 -31.83 -5.17 13.20
C ASN A 277 -32.78 -6.15 13.93
N TYR A 278 -32.87 -7.41 13.50
CA TYR A 278 -33.66 -8.45 14.16
C TYR A 278 -33.15 -8.75 15.58
N GLY A 279 -31.84 -8.99 15.72
CA GLY A 279 -31.21 -9.23 17.03
C GLY A 279 -31.31 -8.03 17.96
N TYR A 280 -31.02 -6.82 17.46
CA TYR A 280 -30.96 -5.60 18.28
C TYR A 280 -32.33 -5.04 18.68
N TYR A 281 -33.34 -5.10 17.80
CA TYR A 281 -34.66 -4.52 18.07
C TYR A 281 -35.70 -5.52 18.61
N PHE A 282 -35.57 -6.82 18.31
CA PHE A 282 -36.71 -7.72 18.44
C PHE A 282 -36.49 -8.99 19.28
N GLU A 283 -35.38 -9.71 19.13
CA GLU A 283 -35.34 -11.08 19.69
C GLU A 283 -35.00 -11.16 21.21
N LYS A 284 -34.28 -10.16 21.75
CA LYS A 284 -34.17 -9.79 23.19
C LYS A 284 -33.23 -8.58 23.33
N LYS A 285 -33.06 -8.03 24.54
CA LYS A 285 -32.12 -6.92 24.85
C LYS A 285 -30.63 -7.32 24.78
N GLY A 286 -30.25 -8.14 23.80
CA GLY A 286 -28.87 -8.56 23.56
C GLY A 286 -28.20 -7.57 22.62
N THR A 287 -27.16 -6.91 23.09
CA THR A 287 -26.25 -6.15 22.21
C THR A 287 -25.23 -7.06 21.53
N THR A 288 -25.34 -8.38 21.67
CA THR A 288 -24.35 -9.37 21.23
C THR A 288 -24.64 -9.91 19.82
N LEU A 289 -23.70 -9.74 18.89
CA LEU A 289 -23.65 -10.44 17.60
C LEU A 289 -22.80 -11.72 17.69
N LYS A 290 -22.94 -12.59 16.69
CA LYS A 290 -22.04 -13.71 16.41
C LYS A 290 -21.19 -13.39 15.18
N GLY A 291 -19.87 -13.58 15.28
CA GLY A 291 -18.95 -13.59 14.15
C GLY A 291 -18.55 -15.00 13.75
N TYR A 292 -17.35 -15.13 13.19
CA TYR A 292 -16.86 -16.39 12.63
C TYR A 292 -16.41 -17.38 13.73
N TYR A 293 -15.66 -16.89 14.73
CA TYR A 293 -15.13 -17.62 15.87
C TYR A 293 -15.81 -17.26 17.20
N GLY A 294 -16.46 -16.10 17.33
CA GLY A 294 -16.93 -15.59 18.63
C GLY A 294 -18.31 -14.93 18.68
N TYR A 295 -18.65 -14.42 19.87
CA TYR A 295 -19.80 -13.56 20.14
C TYR A 295 -19.31 -12.24 20.78
N TYR A 296 -19.82 -11.09 20.35
CA TYR A 296 -19.31 -9.77 20.75
C TYR A 296 -20.40 -8.68 20.77
N ASP A 297 -20.23 -7.68 21.63
CA ASP A 297 -21.18 -6.56 21.77
C ASP A 297 -21.05 -5.55 20.61
N ILE A 298 -22.15 -5.15 19.98
CA ILE A 298 -22.20 -4.12 18.92
C ILE A 298 -21.66 -2.77 19.37
N LYS A 299 -21.82 -2.42 20.65
CA LYS A 299 -21.26 -1.21 21.27
C LYS A 299 -19.75 -1.24 21.31
N GLU A 300 -19.16 -2.43 21.20
CA GLU A 300 -17.72 -2.68 21.17
C GLU A 300 -17.20 -2.84 19.74
N HIS A 301 -18.10 -2.87 18.75
CA HIS A 301 -17.77 -3.15 17.35
C HIS A 301 -17.67 -1.87 16.50
N PRO A 302 -16.55 -1.64 15.77
CA PRO A 302 -16.28 -0.35 15.14
C PRO A 302 -17.29 0.04 14.04
N TYR A 303 -17.97 -0.93 13.41
CA TYR A 303 -19.05 -0.64 12.46
C TYR A 303 -20.27 0.05 13.10
N PHE A 304 -20.53 -0.15 14.39
CA PHE A 304 -21.70 0.39 15.09
C PHE A 304 -21.34 1.36 16.22
N ASN A 305 -20.06 1.55 16.50
CA ASN A 305 -19.55 2.55 17.43
C ASN A 305 -18.51 3.44 16.74
N MET A 306 -18.95 4.61 16.27
CA MET A 306 -18.09 5.58 15.61
C MET A 306 -16.97 6.10 16.51
N TYR A 307 -17.16 6.11 17.85
CA TYR A 307 -16.12 6.55 18.78
C TYR A 307 -15.01 5.51 18.90
N PHE A 308 -15.34 4.21 18.85
CA PHE A 308 -14.33 3.16 18.78
C PHE A 308 -13.67 3.14 17.40
N GLU A 309 -14.43 3.36 16.33
CA GLU A 309 -13.85 3.51 14.99
C GLU A 309 -12.85 4.67 14.91
N ASP A 310 -13.23 5.86 15.40
CA ASP A 310 -12.35 7.03 15.47
C ASP A 310 -11.14 6.79 16.39
N PHE A 311 -11.31 6.02 17.47
CA PHE A 311 -10.20 5.57 18.31
C PHE A 311 -9.24 4.68 17.52
N LEU A 312 -9.72 3.67 16.78
CA LEU A 312 -8.89 2.77 15.97
C LEU A 312 -8.19 3.49 14.80
N VAL A 313 -8.86 4.43 14.13
CA VAL A 313 -8.28 5.23 13.03
C VAL A 313 -7.19 6.18 13.54
N ASN A 314 -7.34 6.69 14.77
CA ASN A 314 -6.40 7.65 15.37
C ASN A 314 -5.41 7.03 16.37
N TYR A 315 -5.50 5.73 16.67
CA TYR A 315 -4.61 5.03 17.60
C TYR A 315 -3.14 5.19 17.16
N PRO A 316 -2.19 5.33 18.12
CA PRO A 316 -0.77 5.48 17.81
C PRO A 316 -0.25 4.39 16.87
N ARG A 317 0.54 4.83 15.89
CA ARG A 317 1.07 4.00 14.81
C ARG A 317 2.58 3.77 14.96
N LYS A 318 3.12 2.75 14.28
CA LYS A 318 4.56 2.46 14.30
C LYS A 318 5.33 3.57 13.59
N TYR A 319 4.79 4.11 12.50
CA TYR A 319 5.38 5.24 11.78
C TYR A 319 4.40 6.42 11.69
N PRO A 320 4.87 7.65 11.41
CA PRO A 320 3.99 8.78 11.09
C PRO A 320 3.29 8.60 9.74
N THR A 321 2.02 8.97 9.61
CA THR A 321 1.31 8.88 8.31
C THR A 321 1.69 9.98 7.31
N ASP A 322 2.58 10.91 7.69
CA ASP A 322 2.98 12.08 6.92
C ASP A 322 4.45 11.99 6.42
N HIS A 323 4.95 13.07 5.83
CA HIS A 323 6.32 13.14 5.31
C HIS A 323 7.44 12.82 6.33
N THR A 324 7.19 12.92 7.64
CA THR A 324 8.24 12.69 8.66
C THR A 324 8.66 11.23 8.78
N ARG A 325 7.87 10.27 8.27
CA ARG A 325 8.19 8.84 8.27
C ARG A 325 9.50 8.47 7.58
N PHE A 326 9.93 9.23 6.57
CA PHE A 326 11.21 8.98 5.91
C PHE A 326 12.42 9.16 6.85
N ALA A 327 12.28 9.87 7.98
CA ALA A 327 13.29 9.92 9.04
C ALA A 327 13.48 8.58 9.76
N TYR A 328 12.46 7.71 9.77
CA TYR A 328 12.51 6.37 10.35
C TYR A 328 13.07 5.33 9.35
N TYR A 329 12.81 5.52 8.05
CA TYR A 329 13.30 4.61 7.01
C TYR A 329 14.78 4.83 6.64
N CYS A 330 15.26 6.08 6.70
CA CYS A 330 16.58 6.45 6.17
C CYS A 330 17.65 6.58 7.27
N LYS A 331 18.65 5.68 7.27
CA LYS A 331 19.66 5.59 8.34
C LYS A 331 20.60 6.80 8.46
N ASP A 332 20.73 7.60 7.41
CA ASP A 332 21.55 8.82 7.40
C ASP A 332 20.77 10.10 7.72
N TYR A 333 19.46 10.04 8.01
CA TYR A 333 18.63 11.24 8.23
C TYR A 333 19.23 12.23 9.24
N TYR A 334 19.73 11.74 10.38
CA TYR A 334 20.33 12.61 11.40
C TYR A 334 21.70 13.19 11.01
N LYS A 335 22.36 12.64 9.97
CA LYS A 335 23.60 13.20 9.38
C LYS A 335 23.32 14.33 8.38
N ILE A 336 22.07 14.46 7.91
CA ILE A 336 21.65 15.57 7.05
C ILE A 336 21.70 16.88 7.87
N PRO A 337 22.32 17.98 7.37
CA PRO A 337 22.30 19.26 8.08
C PRO A 337 20.88 19.78 8.25
N GLN A 338 20.58 20.43 9.38
CA GLN A 338 19.21 20.81 9.78
C GLN A 338 18.44 21.58 8.70
N LEU A 339 19.11 22.50 7.99
CA LEU A 339 18.54 23.30 6.88
C LEU A 339 17.91 22.44 5.76
N TYR A 340 18.42 21.23 5.54
CA TYR A 340 18.06 20.35 4.43
C TYR A 340 17.06 19.24 4.81
N ARG A 341 16.84 18.99 6.11
CA ARG A 341 16.01 17.87 6.59
C ARG A 341 14.57 17.93 6.10
N GLU A 342 13.82 18.99 6.39
CA GLU A 342 12.42 19.10 5.93
C GLU A 342 12.31 19.07 4.39
N PRO A 343 13.08 19.84 3.60
CA PRO A 343 13.05 19.74 2.15
C PRO A 343 13.20 18.29 1.63
N MET A 344 14.15 17.52 2.18
CA MET A 344 14.35 16.14 1.74
C MET A 344 13.19 15.21 2.13
N LEU A 345 12.64 15.34 3.35
CA LEU A 345 11.44 14.60 3.77
C LEU A 345 10.23 14.92 2.87
N ARG A 346 9.98 16.22 2.59
CA ARG A 346 8.88 16.69 1.74
C ARG A 346 9.01 16.20 0.30
N LEU A 347 10.22 16.27 -0.29
CA LEU A 347 10.42 15.81 -1.66
C LEU A 347 10.41 14.28 -1.80
N ALA A 348 10.72 13.53 -0.73
CA ALA A 348 10.53 12.08 -0.70
C ALA A 348 9.04 11.70 -0.66
N ASP A 349 8.23 12.39 0.15
CA ASP A 349 6.77 12.19 0.19
C ASP A 349 6.08 12.58 -1.12
N LEU A 350 6.59 13.61 -1.80
CA LEU A 350 6.18 13.96 -3.16
C LEU A 350 6.78 13.05 -4.24
N GLY A 351 7.65 12.09 -3.91
CA GLY A 351 8.29 11.19 -4.88
C GLY A 351 9.17 11.90 -5.92
N ILE A 352 9.61 13.12 -5.60
CA ILE A 352 10.51 13.94 -6.43
C ILE A 352 11.94 13.46 -6.25
N ILE A 353 12.34 13.22 -5.01
CA ILE A 353 13.54 12.42 -4.70
C ILE A 353 13.11 11.06 -4.17
N THR A 354 13.97 10.06 -4.33
CA THR A 354 13.75 8.71 -3.82
C THR A 354 15.03 8.31 -3.07
N PRO A 355 14.98 7.97 -1.77
CA PRO A 355 16.13 7.44 -1.05
C PRO A 355 16.71 6.19 -1.73
N ASP A 356 18.03 6.06 -1.74
CA ASP A 356 18.73 4.94 -2.34
C ASP A 356 18.66 3.71 -1.40
N GLN A 357 18.43 2.52 -1.95
CA GLN A 357 18.45 1.25 -1.20
C GLN A 357 19.89 0.81 -0.94
N SER A 358 20.15 0.21 0.22
CA SER A 358 21.45 -0.40 0.53
C SER A 358 21.78 -1.54 -0.43
N ALA A 359 23.05 -1.63 -0.85
CA ALA A 359 23.53 -2.80 -1.59
C ALA A 359 23.55 -4.09 -0.73
N LEU A 360 23.59 -3.97 0.60
CA LEU A 360 23.67 -5.08 1.54
C LEU A 360 22.31 -5.54 2.09
N TYR A 361 21.29 -4.69 2.09
CA TYR A 361 20.04 -4.94 2.80
C TYR A 361 18.85 -4.38 2.01
N ILE A 362 17.77 -5.15 1.87
CA ILE A 362 16.58 -4.66 1.15
C ILE A 362 15.77 -3.66 1.99
N GLY A 363 15.76 -3.80 3.32
CA GLY A 363 14.99 -2.93 4.23
C GLY A 363 15.77 -1.73 4.78
N VAL A 364 16.90 -1.35 4.17
CA VAL A 364 17.71 -0.21 4.61
C VAL A 364 17.86 0.79 3.48
N TYR A 365 17.54 2.06 3.78
CA TYR A 365 17.56 3.16 2.83
C TYR A 365 18.42 4.33 3.33
N TYR A 366 18.87 5.15 2.38
CA TYR A 366 19.71 6.32 2.63
C TYR A 366 19.28 7.49 1.74
N PHE A 367 19.20 8.69 2.31
CA PHE A 367 18.97 9.91 1.55
C PHE A 367 20.19 10.29 0.68
N ASN A 368 21.40 9.96 1.13
CA ASN A 368 22.68 10.32 0.52
C ASN A 368 22.76 11.84 0.24
N ALA A 369 22.44 12.64 1.26
CA ALA A 369 22.32 14.09 1.19
C ALA A 369 23.53 14.81 0.55
N GLY A 370 24.75 14.36 0.88
CA GLY A 370 26.00 14.92 0.35
C GLY A 370 26.37 14.47 -1.07
N LYS A 371 25.61 13.56 -1.70
CA LYS A 371 25.89 13.09 -3.06
C LYS A 371 25.75 14.24 -4.06
N THR A 372 26.81 14.53 -4.82
CA THR A 372 26.76 15.47 -5.94
C THR A 372 25.84 14.94 -7.03
N LEU A 373 24.92 15.77 -7.51
CA LEU A 373 23.94 15.39 -8.52
C LEU A 373 24.56 15.33 -9.90
N THR A 374 24.47 14.15 -10.51
CA THR A 374 24.71 14.00 -11.94
C THR A 374 23.65 14.75 -12.75
N ARG A 375 23.98 15.15 -13.99
CA ARG A 375 23.02 15.80 -14.90
C ARG A 375 21.76 14.95 -15.11
N ALA A 376 21.91 13.62 -15.17
CA ALA A 376 20.79 12.69 -15.30
C ALA A 376 19.85 12.70 -14.08
N GLU A 377 20.37 12.63 -12.85
CA GLU A 377 19.57 12.73 -11.63
C GLU A 377 18.87 14.09 -11.51
N ALA A 378 19.55 15.17 -11.88
CA ALA A 378 18.99 16.51 -11.88
C ALA A 378 17.82 16.66 -12.88
N VAL A 379 17.98 16.17 -14.12
CA VAL A 379 16.90 16.13 -15.12
C VAL A 379 15.72 15.29 -14.63
N GLN A 380 15.97 14.16 -13.97
CA GLN A 380 14.91 13.33 -13.38
C GLN A 380 14.17 14.06 -12.25
N MET A 381 14.90 14.75 -11.36
CA MET A 381 14.32 15.55 -10.28
C MET A 381 13.45 16.68 -10.83
N ILE A 382 13.96 17.46 -11.80
CA ILE A 382 13.23 18.51 -12.51
C ILE A 382 11.95 17.93 -13.14
N ALA A 383 12.06 16.81 -13.88
CA ALA A 383 10.91 16.19 -14.52
C ALA A 383 9.81 15.80 -13.51
N ARG A 384 10.17 15.31 -12.32
CA ARG A 384 9.23 14.93 -11.25
C ARG A 384 8.54 16.11 -10.56
N VAL A 385 9.15 17.30 -10.56
CA VAL A 385 8.50 18.54 -10.11
C VAL A 385 7.32 18.88 -11.02
N PHE A 386 7.53 18.79 -12.34
CA PHE A 386 6.54 19.21 -13.33
C PHE A 386 5.60 18.09 -13.80
N ASP A 387 5.92 16.82 -13.58
CA ASP A 387 5.14 15.67 -14.01
C ASP A 387 4.92 14.68 -12.85
N LYS A 388 3.66 14.55 -12.41
CA LYS A 388 3.29 13.62 -11.34
C LYS A 388 3.49 12.16 -11.74
N SER A 389 3.40 11.81 -13.03
CA SER A 389 3.52 10.42 -13.51
C SER A 389 4.93 9.85 -13.44
N LYS A 390 5.95 10.71 -13.28
CA LYS A 390 7.37 10.31 -13.20
C LYS A 390 7.87 10.11 -11.77
N ARG A 391 7.01 10.34 -10.77
CA ARG A 391 7.34 10.27 -9.34
C ARG A 391 7.51 8.84 -8.88
N ASP A 392 8.41 8.65 -7.91
CA ASP A 392 8.63 7.38 -7.24
C ASP A 392 8.76 7.67 -5.75
N VAL A 393 7.65 7.51 -5.04
CA VAL A 393 7.61 7.58 -3.57
C VAL A 393 8.14 6.24 -3.06
N LEU A 394 9.16 6.29 -2.19
CA LEU A 394 9.89 5.09 -1.76
C LEU A 394 8.96 4.00 -1.22
N ASP A 395 7.99 4.37 -0.39
CA ASP A 395 7.12 3.41 0.31
C ASP A 395 5.79 3.10 -0.40
N GLU A 396 5.60 3.57 -1.64
CA GLU A 396 4.36 3.38 -2.38
C GLU A 396 4.51 2.39 -3.56
N VAL A 397 3.48 1.55 -3.74
CA VAL A 397 3.39 0.50 -4.74
C VAL A 397 2.03 0.61 -5.44
N SER A 398 2.04 1.07 -6.70
CA SER A 398 0.85 1.16 -7.54
C SER A 398 0.70 -0.10 -8.39
N VAL A 399 -0.49 -0.71 -8.39
CA VAL A 399 -0.78 -1.94 -9.14
C VAL A 399 -2.10 -1.90 -9.87
N LYS A 400 -2.24 -2.77 -10.88
CA LYS A 400 -3.53 -3.14 -11.46
C LYS A 400 -4.20 -4.18 -10.56
N MET A 401 -5.40 -3.89 -10.10
CA MET A 401 -6.15 -4.77 -9.20
C MET A 401 -6.80 -5.91 -10.00
N TYR A 402 -6.49 -7.14 -9.61
CA TYR A 402 -7.15 -8.36 -10.12
C TYR A 402 -8.62 -8.40 -9.70
N ARG A 403 -8.95 -7.86 -8.52
CA ARG A 403 -10.29 -7.75 -7.95
C ARG A 403 -10.53 -6.32 -7.51
N TYR A 404 -11.64 -5.73 -7.91
CA TYR A 404 -12.06 -4.43 -7.43
C TYR A 404 -13.58 -4.36 -7.31
N TRP A 405 -14.02 -3.46 -6.42
CA TRP A 405 -15.42 -3.17 -6.17
C TRP A 405 -15.91 -2.11 -7.16
N ILE A 406 -17.08 -2.30 -7.76
CA ILE A 406 -17.79 -1.23 -8.47
C ILE A 406 -18.99 -0.84 -7.62
N PRO A 407 -18.95 0.29 -6.89
CA PRO A 407 -20.14 0.78 -6.22
C PRO A 407 -21.23 1.08 -7.25
N GLN A 408 -22.48 0.75 -6.90
CA GLN A 408 -23.65 1.14 -7.69
C GLN A 408 -24.33 2.37 -7.07
N ASN A 409 -25.39 2.86 -7.72
CA ASN A 409 -26.09 4.08 -7.29
C ASN A 409 -26.93 3.85 -6.02
N GLU A 410 -27.23 2.60 -5.67
CA GLU A 410 -27.93 2.24 -4.44
C GLU A 410 -26.92 2.13 -3.27
N VAL A 411 -27.27 2.65 -2.10
CA VAL A 411 -26.34 2.81 -0.97
C VAL A 411 -25.92 1.45 -0.39
N GLY A 412 -24.60 1.24 -0.29
CA GLY A 412 -24.00 0.01 0.23
C GLY A 412 -24.02 -1.15 -0.77
N THR A 413 -24.20 -0.88 -2.06
CA THR A 413 -24.35 -1.88 -3.11
C THR A 413 -23.28 -1.73 -4.18
N GLY A 414 -23.09 -2.79 -4.96
CA GLY A 414 -22.05 -2.82 -5.97
C GLY A 414 -21.77 -4.21 -6.47
N LYS A 415 -20.95 -4.26 -7.52
CA LYS A 415 -20.53 -5.48 -8.20
C LYS A 415 -19.08 -5.76 -7.89
N TYR A 416 -18.82 -6.98 -7.44
CA TYR A 416 -17.46 -7.49 -7.42
C TYR A 416 -17.05 -7.84 -8.85
N VAL A 417 -15.97 -7.22 -9.31
CA VAL A 417 -15.38 -7.48 -10.62
C VAL A 417 -13.98 -8.00 -10.45
N ASN A 418 -13.70 -9.15 -11.06
CA ASN A 418 -12.34 -9.66 -11.19
C ASN A 418 -11.93 -9.75 -12.67
N TYR A 419 -10.61 -9.79 -12.86
CA TYR A 419 -10.01 -10.10 -14.13
C TYR A 419 -10.05 -11.62 -14.37
N ASP A 420 -10.29 -12.03 -15.60
CA ASP A 420 -10.08 -13.38 -16.08
C ASP A 420 -8.88 -13.31 -17.04
N SER A 421 -7.78 -13.95 -16.64
CA SER A 421 -6.53 -13.96 -17.40
C SER A 421 -6.53 -14.92 -18.58
N GLN A 422 -7.38 -15.96 -18.56
CA GLN A 422 -7.52 -16.91 -19.65
C GLN A 422 -8.40 -16.31 -20.75
N ALA A 423 -9.52 -15.68 -20.37
CA ALA A 423 -10.41 -14.99 -21.30
C ALA A 423 -10.00 -13.53 -21.59
N ASN A 424 -8.91 -13.03 -20.97
CA ASN A 424 -8.37 -11.66 -21.11
C ASN A 424 -9.44 -10.56 -20.98
N LYS A 425 -10.36 -10.71 -20.03
CA LYS A 425 -11.51 -9.83 -19.84
C LYS A 425 -11.83 -9.65 -18.37
N PHE A 426 -12.52 -8.57 -18.02
CA PHE A 426 -13.13 -8.46 -16.70
C PHE A 426 -14.49 -9.14 -16.70
N VAL A 427 -14.78 -9.92 -15.66
CA VAL A 427 -16.09 -10.54 -15.42
C VAL A 427 -16.65 -10.05 -14.09
N SER A 428 -17.96 -9.82 -14.06
CA SER A 428 -18.71 -9.60 -12.83
C SER A 428 -19.15 -10.97 -12.36
N ILE A 429 -18.60 -11.47 -11.25
CA ILE A 429 -18.92 -12.83 -10.78
C ILE A 429 -19.94 -12.80 -9.64
N PHE A 430 -19.88 -11.82 -8.74
CA PHE A 430 -20.64 -11.84 -7.49
C PHE A 430 -21.26 -10.48 -7.13
N ASN A 431 -22.30 -10.53 -6.30
CA ASN A 431 -22.80 -9.38 -5.53
C ASN A 431 -22.01 -9.26 -4.21
N ALA A 432 -22.27 -8.23 -3.39
CA ALA A 432 -21.41 -7.89 -2.24
C ALA A 432 -21.36 -8.96 -1.13
N ASP A 433 -22.33 -9.85 -1.10
CA ASP A 433 -22.61 -10.84 -0.06
C ASP A 433 -21.66 -12.06 -0.07
N GLU A 434 -20.75 -12.18 -1.05
CA GLU A 434 -19.95 -13.40 -1.24
C GLU A 434 -18.44 -13.24 -0.91
N MET A 435 -18.00 -12.16 -0.24
CA MET A 435 -16.57 -11.87 -0.05
C MET A 435 -16.17 -11.41 1.37
N SER A 436 -15.35 -12.24 2.03
CA SER A 436 -14.72 -12.00 3.34
C SER A 436 -13.19 -11.92 3.32
N GLY A 437 -12.55 -11.99 2.16
CA GLY A 437 -11.10 -12.22 2.04
C GLY A 437 -10.18 -10.98 2.13
N GLY A 438 -10.71 -9.79 2.36
CA GLY A 438 -9.90 -8.58 2.54
C GLY A 438 -10.65 -7.27 2.32
N VAL A 439 -9.88 -6.20 2.19
CA VAL A 439 -10.35 -4.88 1.75
C VAL A 439 -10.28 -4.85 0.23
N THR A 440 -11.43 -4.76 -0.43
CA THR A 440 -11.49 -4.71 -1.90
C THR A 440 -11.61 -3.26 -2.35
N THR A 441 -10.53 -2.69 -2.88
CA THR A 441 -10.51 -1.30 -3.36
C THR A 441 -11.55 -1.09 -4.46
N ALA A 442 -12.16 0.09 -4.55
CA ALA A 442 -13.11 0.41 -5.62
C ALA A 442 -12.43 0.89 -6.93
N GLN A 443 -11.16 0.55 -7.12
CA GLN A 443 -10.31 1.12 -8.16
C GLN A 443 -9.59 0.01 -8.93
N LYS A 444 -9.66 0.06 -10.27
CA LYS A 444 -8.92 -0.86 -11.15
C LYS A 444 -7.40 -0.76 -10.99
N GLN A 445 -6.93 0.38 -10.49
CA GLN A 445 -5.55 0.61 -10.08
C GLN A 445 -5.56 1.25 -8.70
N ALA A 446 -4.80 0.67 -7.77
CA ALA A 446 -4.70 1.15 -6.39
C ALA A 446 -3.23 1.40 -6.04
N THR A 447 -2.99 2.38 -5.18
CA THR A 447 -1.66 2.67 -4.62
C THR A 447 -1.65 2.31 -3.15
N PHE A 448 -0.85 1.31 -2.81
CA PHE A 448 -0.62 0.88 -1.44
C PHE A 448 0.66 1.54 -0.93
N ARG A 449 0.65 2.04 0.31
CA ARG A 449 1.85 2.38 1.05
C ARG A 449 2.18 1.24 2.01
N ILE A 450 3.42 0.78 2.00
CA ILE A 450 3.90 -0.33 2.84
C ILE A 450 5.03 0.24 3.69
N GLU A 451 4.76 0.43 4.98
CA GLU A 451 5.68 1.15 5.88
C GLU A 451 6.71 0.24 6.55
N GLU A 452 6.54 -1.09 6.45
CA GLU A 452 7.54 -2.10 6.87
C GLU A 452 8.61 -2.28 5.76
N PRO A 453 9.88 -1.86 5.97
CA PRO A 453 10.84 -1.66 4.87
C PRO A 453 11.25 -2.91 4.08
N LYS A 454 11.34 -4.10 4.69
CA LYS A 454 11.68 -5.32 3.95
C LYS A 454 10.49 -5.82 3.12
N SER A 455 9.30 -5.82 3.71
CA SER A 455 8.04 -6.12 3.02
C SER A 455 7.82 -5.19 1.83
N LEU A 456 8.12 -3.89 1.98
CA LEU A 456 8.16 -2.92 0.89
C LEU A 456 9.17 -3.33 -0.20
N GLY A 457 10.40 -3.66 0.19
CA GLY A 457 11.44 -4.13 -0.73
C GLY A 457 10.99 -5.34 -1.55
N LEU A 458 10.46 -6.37 -0.87
CA LEU A 458 9.91 -7.58 -1.50
C LEU A 458 8.72 -7.26 -2.42
N ALA A 459 7.78 -6.41 -2.00
CA ALA A 459 6.62 -6.02 -2.81
C ALA A 459 7.02 -5.23 -4.07
N LYS A 460 7.94 -4.25 -3.95
CA LYS A 460 8.49 -3.53 -5.11
C LYS A 460 9.25 -4.46 -6.06
N THR A 461 9.96 -5.46 -5.55
CA THR A 461 10.61 -6.48 -6.38
C THR A 461 9.60 -7.38 -7.09
N MET A 462 8.55 -7.84 -6.40
CA MET A 462 7.48 -8.64 -7.00
C MET A 462 6.81 -7.87 -8.15
N VAL A 463 6.44 -6.60 -7.93
CA VAL A 463 5.85 -5.76 -8.99
C VAL A 463 6.81 -5.56 -10.18
N ARG A 464 8.11 -5.44 -9.93
CA ARG A 464 9.14 -5.35 -10.99
C ARG A 464 9.32 -6.67 -11.76
N ASN A 465 9.19 -7.82 -11.11
CA ASN A 465 9.28 -9.14 -11.73
C ASN A 465 8.05 -9.49 -12.58
N TYR A 466 6.90 -8.84 -12.30
CA TYR A 466 5.61 -9.12 -12.96
C TYR A 466 4.83 -7.83 -13.33
N PRO A 467 5.42 -6.87 -14.08
CA PRO A 467 4.86 -5.52 -14.25
C PRO A 467 3.52 -5.49 -15.01
N ASN A 468 3.26 -6.52 -15.83
CA ASN A 468 2.04 -6.65 -16.61
C ASN A 468 0.92 -7.43 -15.92
N ASN A 469 1.17 -8.02 -14.75
CA ASN A 469 0.17 -8.84 -14.05
C ASN A 469 -0.84 -8.00 -13.27
N TYR A 470 -1.84 -8.70 -12.73
CA TYR A 470 -2.84 -8.18 -11.83
C TYR A 470 -2.58 -8.70 -10.41
N TYR A 471 -2.94 -7.87 -9.43
CA TYR A 471 -2.57 -8.03 -8.03
C TYR A 471 -3.79 -8.04 -7.13
N ILE A 472 -3.68 -8.75 -6.01
CA ILE A 472 -4.71 -8.80 -4.98
C ILE A 472 -4.07 -8.40 -3.67
N TRP A 473 -4.73 -7.50 -2.95
CA TRP A 473 -4.49 -7.29 -1.53
C TRP A 473 -5.47 -8.17 -0.76
N PHE A 474 -4.97 -8.95 0.18
CA PHE A 474 -5.77 -9.85 1.01
C PHE A 474 -5.54 -9.56 2.49
N LEU A 475 -6.58 -9.78 3.29
CA LEU A 475 -6.44 -10.00 4.72
C LEU A 475 -6.53 -11.53 4.92
N LEU A 476 -5.39 -12.20 4.94
CA LEU A 476 -5.33 -13.67 4.95
C LEU A 476 -5.35 -14.24 6.35
N CYS A 477 -6.36 -15.07 6.65
CA CYS A 477 -6.19 -16.11 7.65
C CYS A 477 -5.08 -17.07 7.20
N ARG A 478 -3.92 -17.01 7.86
CA ARG A 478 -2.85 -18.00 7.74
C ARG A 478 -2.48 -18.45 9.14
N ASN A 479 -1.99 -19.69 9.24
CA ASN A 479 -1.24 -20.13 10.41
C ASN A 479 0.07 -19.34 10.46
N THR A 480 0.10 -18.21 11.17
CA THR A 480 1.36 -17.57 11.54
C THR A 480 1.84 -18.18 12.86
N GLN A 481 2.89 -17.60 13.45
CA GLN A 481 3.71 -18.25 14.49
C GLN A 481 3.04 -18.44 15.86
N VAL A 482 1.73 -18.18 15.95
CA VAL A 482 0.93 -18.20 17.18
C VAL A 482 -0.50 -18.76 17.02
N GLY A 483 -0.85 -19.32 15.85
CA GLY A 483 -2.17 -19.92 15.60
C GLY A 483 -2.79 -19.47 14.27
N PHE A 484 -4.11 -19.64 14.13
CA PHE A 484 -4.87 -18.98 13.07
C PHE A 484 -4.83 -17.47 13.32
N THR A 485 -4.26 -16.73 12.38
CA THR A 485 -4.13 -15.27 12.50
C THR A 485 -4.42 -14.64 11.15
N TYR A 486 -5.06 -13.48 11.14
CA TYR A 486 -5.12 -12.70 9.91
C TYR A 486 -3.79 -11.96 9.70
N SER A 487 -3.40 -11.80 8.45
CA SER A 487 -2.18 -11.08 8.06
C SER A 487 -2.39 -10.48 6.68
N ALA A 488 -1.99 -9.22 6.47
CA ALA A 488 -2.11 -8.65 5.13
C ALA A 488 -1.04 -9.22 4.20
N SER A 489 -1.47 -9.57 2.99
CA SER A 489 -0.56 -10.00 1.93
C SER A 489 -0.90 -9.36 0.60
N PHE A 490 0.12 -9.31 -0.25
CA PHE A 490 0.03 -8.78 -1.59
C PHE A 490 0.44 -9.89 -2.55
N ARG A 491 -0.50 -10.35 -3.37
CA ARG A 491 -0.35 -11.53 -4.20
C ARG A 491 -0.49 -11.18 -5.68
N CYS A 492 0.34 -11.79 -6.50
CA CYS A 492 0.14 -11.81 -7.94
C CYS A 492 -0.92 -12.87 -8.30
N ASP A 493 -1.83 -12.58 -9.23
CA ASP A 493 -2.91 -13.52 -9.58
C ASP A 493 -2.38 -14.79 -10.29
N ASN A 494 -1.89 -14.62 -11.54
CA ASN A 494 -1.36 -15.69 -12.40
C ASN A 494 -0.12 -16.42 -11.87
N VAL A 495 0.42 -16.01 -10.71
CA VAL A 495 1.68 -16.54 -10.17
C VAL A 495 1.56 -16.66 -8.67
N ILE A 496 1.75 -17.87 -8.14
CA ILE A 496 1.67 -18.15 -6.70
C ILE A 496 2.89 -17.55 -5.97
N THR A 497 2.92 -16.22 -5.92
CA THR A 497 3.88 -15.32 -5.29
C THR A 497 3.10 -14.41 -4.37
N GLU A 498 3.54 -14.28 -3.12
CA GLU A 498 2.82 -13.55 -2.09
C GLU A 498 3.83 -12.85 -1.18
N THR A 499 3.74 -11.53 -1.06
CA THR A 499 4.50 -10.77 -0.08
C THR A 499 3.66 -10.56 1.16
N LEU A 500 4.12 -10.97 2.35
CA LEU A 500 3.51 -10.51 3.60
C LEU A 500 3.86 -9.04 3.85
N MET A 501 2.90 -8.27 4.37
CA MET A 501 3.06 -6.84 4.66
C MET A 501 3.70 -6.55 6.04
N TYR A 502 4.38 -7.55 6.64
CA TYR A 502 5.07 -7.43 7.93
C TYR A 502 6.48 -8.03 7.90
N ASP A 503 7.49 -7.23 8.27
CA ASP A 503 8.89 -7.64 8.31
C ASP A 503 9.20 -8.77 9.30
N GLU A 504 8.39 -8.89 10.36
CA GLU A 504 8.60 -9.80 11.48
C GLU A 504 8.08 -11.22 11.24
N ALA A 505 7.15 -11.39 10.29
CA ALA A 505 6.44 -12.65 10.08
C ALA A 505 7.34 -13.72 9.42
N GLY A 506 7.68 -14.77 10.18
CA GLY A 506 8.66 -15.78 9.75
C GLY A 506 8.10 -17.12 9.25
N MET A 507 6.77 -17.30 9.19
CA MET A 507 6.17 -18.58 8.73
C MET A 507 5.73 -18.60 7.27
N THR A 508 5.42 -17.44 6.67
CA THR A 508 5.08 -17.36 5.23
C THR A 508 6.14 -16.54 4.51
N GLY A 509 6.80 -17.15 3.54
CA GLY A 509 7.75 -16.49 2.65
C GLY A 509 7.13 -16.28 1.27
N LEU A 510 7.66 -15.31 0.53
CA LEU A 510 7.37 -15.16 -0.89
C LEU A 510 7.93 -16.36 -1.64
N VAL A 511 7.05 -17.08 -2.33
CA VAL A 511 7.40 -18.21 -3.19
C VAL A 511 7.82 -17.71 -4.55
N GLU A 512 9.01 -18.07 -5.00
CA GLU A 512 9.48 -17.88 -6.38
C GLU A 512 10.01 -19.21 -6.94
N TRP A 513 9.77 -19.48 -8.22
CA TRP A 513 10.19 -20.73 -8.88
C TRP A 513 11.29 -20.47 -9.93
N ASP A 514 11.33 -19.28 -10.51
CA ASP A 514 12.37 -18.90 -11.48
C ASP A 514 13.59 -18.32 -10.75
N LYS A 515 14.72 -19.02 -10.79
CA LYS A 515 15.98 -18.56 -10.17
C LYS A 515 16.45 -17.20 -10.70
N ASN A 516 16.09 -16.85 -11.93
CA ASN A 516 16.43 -15.56 -12.56
C ASN A 516 15.54 -14.41 -12.07
N LYS A 517 14.41 -14.72 -11.42
CA LYS A 517 13.57 -13.76 -10.69
C LYS A 517 13.86 -13.75 -9.19
N ALA A 518 14.17 -14.92 -8.63
CA ALA A 518 14.53 -15.10 -7.21
C ALA A 518 15.71 -14.20 -6.81
N ILE A 519 16.72 -14.12 -7.69
CA ILE A 519 17.90 -13.25 -7.50
C ILE A 519 17.56 -11.77 -7.33
N ASN A 520 16.42 -11.29 -7.84
CA ASN A 520 16.05 -9.88 -7.74
C ASN A 520 15.63 -9.50 -6.31
N TYR A 521 15.13 -10.45 -5.51
CA TYR A 521 14.79 -10.26 -4.09
C TYR A 521 16.02 -10.29 -3.17
N ILE A 522 17.19 -10.67 -3.71
CA ILE A 522 18.45 -10.72 -2.99
C ILE A 522 19.16 -9.35 -3.06
N PRO A 523 19.67 -8.81 -1.94
CA PRO A 523 20.42 -7.56 -1.97
C PRO A 523 21.63 -7.66 -2.91
N VAL A 524 21.94 -6.56 -3.61
CA VAL A 524 22.86 -6.57 -4.76
C VAL A 524 24.21 -7.20 -4.44
N ALA A 525 24.77 -6.90 -3.26
CA ALA A 525 26.07 -7.41 -2.81
C ALA A 525 26.13 -8.94 -2.67
N TYR A 526 24.99 -9.63 -2.56
CA TYR A 526 24.92 -11.07 -2.34
C TYR A 526 24.53 -11.86 -3.60
N ARG A 527 24.20 -11.17 -4.70
CA ARG A 527 23.67 -11.81 -5.93
C ARG A 527 24.65 -12.77 -6.59
N ASP A 528 25.95 -12.50 -6.53
CA ASP A 528 26.96 -13.38 -7.11
C ASP A 528 27.20 -14.66 -6.30
N GLU A 529 26.93 -14.63 -4.98
CA GLU A 529 26.92 -15.84 -4.18
C GLU A 529 25.65 -16.63 -4.44
N PHE A 530 24.48 -15.96 -4.46
CA PHE A 530 23.21 -16.60 -4.82
C PHE A 530 23.28 -17.32 -6.17
N LYS A 531 23.93 -16.75 -7.21
CA LYS A 531 24.18 -17.42 -8.50
C LYS A 531 24.97 -18.72 -8.37
N LYS A 532 25.94 -18.80 -7.46
CA LYS A 532 26.70 -20.03 -7.18
C LYS A 532 25.80 -21.02 -6.44
N ASP A 533 25.11 -20.55 -5.40
CA ASP A 533 24.23 -21.34 -4.55
C ASP A 533 23.09 -22.02 -5.34
N VAL A 534 22.43 -21.34 -6.28
CA VAL A 534 21.36 -21.96 -7.12
C VAL A 534 21.88 -23.00 -8.12
N ASN A 535 23.18 -23.04 -8.39
CA ASN A 535 23.81 -24.07 -9.21
C ASN A 535 24.39 -25.22 -8.35
N THR A 536 24.70 -24.97 -7.07
CA THR A 536 25.12 -25.98 -6.10
C THR A 536 23.93 -26.72 -5.48
N TYR A 537 22.99 -25.99 -4.90
CA TYR A 537 21.84 -26.51 -4.15
C TYR A 537 20.65 -26.84 -5.06
N THR A 538 20.91 -27.72 -6.04
CA THR A 538 19.88 -28.29 -6.91
C THR A 538 18.97 -29.25 -6.14
N ALA A 539 17.77 -29.54 -6.67
CA ALA A 539 16.84 -30.48 -6.04
C ALA A 539 17.47 -31.88 -5.84
N LYS A 540 18.26 -32.34 -6.83
CA LYS A 540 19.06 -33.56 -6.75
C LYS A 540 20.09 -33.52 -5.61
N TYR A 541 20.79 -32.39 -5.42
CA TYR A 541 21.76 -32.24 -4.33
C TYR A 541 21.07 -32.31 -2.97
N LEU A 542 20.03 -31.50 -2.75
CA LEU A 542 19.32 -31.40 -1.47
C LEU A 542 18.66 -32.74 -1.07
N THR A 543 17.98 -33.40 -2.01
CA THR A 543 17.40 -34.74 -1.78
C THR A 543 18.47 -35.79 -1.49
N SER A 544 19.60 -35.81 -2.20
CA SER A 544 20.71 -36.74 -1.94
C SER A 544 21.39 -36.56 -0.58
N LYS A 545 21.23 -35.38 0.04
CA LYS A 545 21.76 -35.03 1.37
C LYS A 545 20.70 -35.07 2.47
N ASN A 546 19.44 -35.39 2.14
CA ASN A 546 18.27 -35.25 3.02
C ASN A 546 18.22 -33.88 3.73
N MET A 547 18.57 -32.81 3.01
CA MET A 547 18.84 -31.50 3.60
C MET A 547 17.74 -30.48 3.31
N PHE A 548 17.13 -29.96 4.37
CA PHE A 548 16.38 -28.70 4.33
C PHE A 548 17.36 -27.55 4.47
N LEU A 549 17.41 -26.63 3.50
CA LEU A 549 18.41 -25.57 3.44
C LEU A 549 17.76 -24.19 3.58
N VAL A 550 18.23 -23.41 4.55
CA VAL A 550 17.95 -21.96 4.65
C VAL A 550 19.27 -21.19 4.60
N LYS A 551 19.38 -20.21 3.70
CA LYS A 551 20.54 -19.32 3.61
C LYS A 551 20.15 -17.85 3.74
N GLN A 552 20.81 -17.13 4.63
CA GLN A 552 20.64 -15.70 4.85
C GLN A 552 21.50 -14.90 3.87
N TYR A 553 20.91 -13.92 3.20
CA TYR A 553 21.60 -12.96 2.32
C TYR A 553 21.27 -11.54 2.80
N GLY A 554 22.19 -10.94 3.56
CA GLY A 554 21.93 -9.65 4.20
C GLY A 554 20.81 -9.75 5.25
N ASP A 555 19.68 -9.10 4.98
CA ASP A 555 18.52 -9.04 5.86
C ASP A 555 17.33 -9.93 5.42
N VAL A 556 17.48 -10.70 4.34
CA VAL A 556 16.51 -11.72 3.86
C VAL A 556 17.04 -13.14 4.02
N TYR A 557 16.13 -14.10 4.06
CA TYR A 557 16.41 -15.53 4.16
C TYR A 557 15.76 -16.27 2.99
N VAL A 558 16.47 -17.19 2.36
CA VAL A 558 15.93 -18.06 1.31
C VAL A 558 15.95 -19.50 1.79
N CYS A 559 14.78 -20.12 1.87
CA CYS A 559 14.64 -21.57 1.96
C CYS A 559 14.65 -22.16 0.54
N TYR A 560 15.48 -23.18 0.33
CA TYR A 560 15.56 -23.94 -0.93
C TYR A 560 14.70 -25.20 -0.77
N ASN A 561 13.40 -25.08 -1.05
CA ASN A 561 12.45 -26.16 -0.84
C ASN A 561 12.33 -27.05 -2.10
N CYS A 562 12.72 -28.32 -1.98
CA CYS A 562 12.62 -29.35 -3.04
C CYS A 562 11.68 -30.51 -2.68
N TRP A 563 10.89 -30.36 -1.61
CA TRP A 563 10.10 -31.45 -1.04
C TRP A 563 8.66 -31.48 -1.55
N ILE A 564 8.21 -30.39 -2.18
CA ILE A 564 6.95 -30.31 -2.93
C ILE A 564 7.11 -30.96 -4.32
N ASP A 565 8.22 -30.68 -5.00
CA ASP A 565 8.62 -31.34 -6.25
C ASP A 565 10.12 -31.65 -6.20
N ARG A 566 10.46 -32.94 -6.30
CA ARG A 566 11.85 -33.42 -6.25
C ARG A 566 12.68 -33.04 -7.49
N LYS A 567 12.07 -32.45 -8.53
CA LYS A 567 12.75 -32.00 -9.76
C LYS A 567 13.11 -30.52 -9.74
N THR A 568 12.40 -29.68 -8.98
CA THR A 568 12.57 -28.22 -8.97
C THR A 568 12.91 -27.68 -7.59
N ILE A 569 13.37 -26.42 -7.54
CA ILE A 569 13.53 -25.68 -6.29
C ILE A 569 12.46 -24.60 -6.23
N GLN A 570 11.69 -24.60 -5.16
CA GLN A 570 10.87 -23.48 -4.73
C GLN A 570 11.73 -22.60 -3.81
N TYR A 571 12.05 -21.39 -4.23
CA TYR A 571 12.77 -20.40 -3.43
C TYR A 571 11.75 -19.66 -2.55
N GLN A 572 11.67 -20.00 -1.26
CA GLN A 572 10.80 -19.32 -0.31
C GLN A 572 11.61 -18.22 0.40
N ILE A 573 11.25 -16.95 0.17
CA ILE A 573 12.00 -15.77 0.59
C ILE A 573 11.29 -15.11 1.79
N TYR A 574 11.98 -15.00 2.92
CA TYR A 574 11.43 -14.49 4.18
C TYR A 574 12.09 -13.18 4.62
N PRO A 575 11.33 -12.21 5.16
CA PRO A 575 11.88 -10.97 5.72
C PRO A 575 12.46 -11.14 7.14
N SER A 576 12.10 -12.23 7.84
CA SER A 576 12.66 -12.63 9.13
C SER A 576 13.16 -14.08 9.08
N LYS A 577 13.90 -14.53 10.11
CA LYS A 577 14.45 -15.89 10.15
C LYS A 577 13.30 -16.91 10.24
N PRO A 578 13.15 -17.83 9.27
CA PRO A 578 12.03 -18.76 9.29
C PRO A 578 12.24 -19.85 10.33
N GLN A 579 11.14 -20.26 10.97
CA GLN A 579 11.11 -21.31 12.00
C GLN A 579 10.83 -22.67 11.36
N ILE A 580 11.83 -23.22 10.65
CA ILE A 580 11.72 -24.49 9.94
C ILE A 580 12.53 -25.54 10.72
N SER A 581 11.83 -26.51 11.33
CA SER A 581 12.48 -27.62 12.05
C SER A 581 13.37 -28.44 11.13
N GLY A 582 14.55 -28.85 11.61
CA GLY A 582 15.54 -29.59 10.83
C GLY A 582 16.26 -28.81 9.72
N ALA A 583 16.00 -27.51 9.55
CA ALA A 583 16.69 -26.70 8.55
C ALA A 583 18.16 -26.45 8.90
N THR A 584 19.04 -26.81 7.98
CA THR A 584 20.45 -26.41 8.01
C THR A 584 20.56 -24.95 7.61
N PHE A 585 21.19 -24.14 8.47
CA PHE A 585 21.25 -22.69 8.32
C PHE A 585 22.66 -22.22 7.92
N PHE A 586 22.73 -21.37 6.89
CA PHE A 586 23.97 -20.72 6.46
C PHE A 586 23.80 -19.20 6.34
N THR A 587 24.91 -18.47 6.45
CA THR A 587 24.97 -17.02 6.17
C THR A 587 25.90 -16.78 4.99
N ALA A 588 25.41 -16.02 4.01
CA ALA A 588 26.16 -15.58 2.84
C ALA A 588 27.19 -14.50 3.20
N LYS A 589 28.27 -14.40 2.42
CA LYS A 589 29.29 -13.35 2.49
C LYS A 589 29.08 -12.33 1.36
N PRO A 590 28.91 -11.03 1.65
CA PRO A 590 28.72 -10.03 0.61
C PRO A 590 29.97 -9.91 -0.27
N ASN A 591 29.77 -9.60 -1.54
CA ASN A 591 30.83 -9.17 -2.45
C ASN A 591 31.47 -7.87 -1.89
N PRO A 592 32.78 -7.87 -1.57
CA PRO A 592 33.44 -6.77 -0.86
C PRO A 592 33.52 -5.46 -1.65
N ASN A 593 33.23 -5.49 -2.96
CA ASN A 593 33.19 -4.30 -3.81
C ASN A 593 31.96 -3.41 -3.51
N HIS A 594 30.94 -3.93 -2.83
CA HIS A 594 29.80 -3.16 -2.36
C HIS A 594 30.06 -2.60 -0.96
N LYS A 595 30.32 -1.30 -0.88
CA LYS A 595 30.42 -0.55 0.39
C LYS A 595 29.02 -0.16 0.91
N GLN A 596 28.97 0.19 2.20
CA GLN A 596 27.80 0.77 2.86
C GLN A 596 27.57 2.22 2.44
#